data_AF-A0A3M0JA51-F1
#
_entry.id   AF-A0A3M0JA51-F1
#
_cell.length_a   1.000
_cell.length_b   1.000
_cell.length_c   1.000
_cell.angle_alpha   90.00
_cell.angle_beta   90.00
_cell.angle_gamma   90.00
#
_symmetry.space_group_name_H-M   'P 1'
#
loop_
_entity.id
_entity.type
_entity.pdbx_description
1 polymer ?
#
loop_
_entity_poly.entity_id
_entity_poly.type
_entity_poly.pdbx_seq_one_letter_code
_entity_poly.pdbx_strand_id
1 'polypeptide(L)'
;MAARCRLAARFHHIHGANIRLDASHTQATRVESFANGLCFSQEPLAPGQIFLVEIEEKELGWCGHLRVGLTAHDPQSLEVVPEYSLPDLVNMGDTWVFAITRNHNRVVVEGEEVQARGRPWEPFLLIERVRIPRDTLPDGTADMHIVINGEDMGPSARGLPATRPLYAVIDVFASTKSVRVIPVDYGFPSLQTLCRLVIQKHIVHRLAIDGLDLPPLLKSYCQHE
;
A
#
# COMPACT_ATOMS: atom_id res chain seq x y z
N MET A 1 -15.12 9.27 -26.32
CA MET A 1 -14.15 8.26 -26.79
C MET A 1 -12.82 8.51 -26.09
N ALA A 2 -12.58 7.83 -24.97
CA ALA A 2 -11.26 7.71 -24.36
C ALA A 2 -11.26 6.41 -23.54
N ALA A 3 -10.94 5.30 -24.21
CA ALA A 3 -10.56 4.07 -23.53
C ALA A 3 -9.22 4.37 -22.83
N ARG A 4 -9.27 4.86 -21.58
CA ARG A 4 -8.10 4.85 -20.72
C ARG A 4 -7.81 3.39 -20.42
N CYS A 5 -6.82 2.83 -21.12
CA CYS A 5 -6.22 1.55 -20.79
C CYS A 5 -5.78 1.63 -19.33
N ARG A 6 -6.58 1.07 -18.41
CA ARG A 6 -6.26 1.04 -16.98
C ARG A 6 -5.12 0.05 -16.82
N LEU A 7 -3.90 0.55 -16.77
CA LEU A 7 -2.74 -0.30 -16.53
C LEU A 7 -2.89 -0.88 -15.12
N ALA A 8 -3.07 -2.20 -15.05
CA ALA A 8 -2.98 -2.95 -13.80
C ALA A 8 -1.67 -2.59 -13.10
N ALA A 9 -1.70 -2.41 -11.78
CA ALA A 9 -0.50 -2.12 -11.00
C ALA A 9 0.54 -3.25 -11.18
N ARG A 10 1.80 -2.86 -11.38
CA ARG A 10 2.92 -3.76 -11.68
C ARG A 10 4.18 -3.32 -10.93
N PHE A 11 5.12 -4.24 -10.81
CA PHE A 11 6.49 -3.96 -10.39
C PHE A 11 7.32 -3.38 -11.53
N HIS A 12 8.21 -2.46 -11.18
CA HIS A 12 9.20 -1.89 -12.09
C HIS A 12 10.22 -2.95 -12.51
N HIS A 13 10.71 -2.87 -13.76
CA HIS A 13 11.74 -3.78 -14.25
C HIS A 13 13.11 -3.60 -13.58
N ILE A 14 13.38 -2.42 -13.01
CA ILE A 14 14.51 -2.19 -12.10
C ILE A 14 14.12 -2.70 -10.71
N HIS A 15 14.86 -3.68 -10.21
CA HIS A 15 14.66 -4.33 -8.92
C HIS A 15 15.99 -4.89 -8.41
N GLY A 16 16.02 -5.36 -7.16
CA GLY A 16 17.20 -5.95 -6.52
C GLY A 16 17.67 -7.21 -7.24
N ALA A 17 18.97 -7.51 -7.09
CA ALA A 17 19.64 -8.60 -7.82
C ALA A 17 19.05 -10.00 -7.54
N ASN A 18 18.40 -10.18 -6.38
CA ASN A 18 17.81 -11.45 -6.00
C ASN A 18 16.31 -11.55 -6.31
N ILE A 19 15.74 -10.58 -7.02
CA ILE A 19 14.33 -10.61 -7.43
C ILE A 19 14.21 -11.18 -8.83
N ARG A 20 13.22 -12.06 -9.00
CA ARG A 20 12.71 -12.48 -10.30
C ARG A 20 11.25 -12.08 -10.40
N LEU A 21 10.93 -11.29 -11.42
CA LEU A 21 9.54 -10.96 -11.76
C LEU A 21 8.94 -12.03 -12.67
N ASP A 22 7.64 -12.23 -12.56
CA ASP A 22 6.89 -13.01 -13.55
C ASP A 22 6.68 -12.24 -14.85
N ALA A 23 6.20 -12.91 -15.91
CA ALA A 23 6.01 -12.30 -17.22
C ALA A 23 5.02 -11.10 -17.22
N SER A 24 4.10 -11.06 -16.25
CA SER A 24 3.15 -9.97 -16.11
C SER A 24 3.66 -8.81 -15.24
N HIS A 25 4.81 -8.97 -14.60
CA HIS A 25 5.38 -8.06 -13.61
C HIS A 25 4.40 -7.79 -12.44
N THR A 26 3.57 -8.77 -12.09
CA THR A 26 2.67 -8.68 -10.94
C THR A 26 3.15 -9.51 -9.77
N GLN A 27 4.03 -10.49 -9.97
CA GLN A 27 4.66 -11.26 -8.91
C GLN A 27 6.15 -10.95 -8.86
N ALA A 28 6.68 -10.76 -7.65
CA ALA A 28 8.10 -10.66 -7.38
C ALA A 28 8.51 -11.78 -6.42
N THR A 29 9.48 -12.59 -6.83
CA THR A 29 9.96 -13.74 -6.06
C THR A 29 11.44 -13.58 -5.79
N ARG A 30 11.84 -13.63 -4.52
CA ARG A 30 13.25 -13.64 -4.14
C ARG A 30 13.86 -15.01 -4.42
N VAL A 31 14.84 -15.10 -5.28
CA VAL A 31 15.43 -16.38 -5.72
C VAL A 31 16.58 -16.85 -4.83
N GLU A 32 17.31 -15.92 -4.20
CA GLU A 32 18.51 -16.22 -3.40
C GLU A 32 18.63 -15.33 -2.15
N SER A 33 19.43 -15.79 -1.17
CA SER A 33 19.76 -15.09 0.08
C SER A 33 18.53 -14.63 0.87
N PHE A 34 18.71 -13.64 1.77
CA PHE A 34 17.66 -12.94 2.50
C PHE A 34 17.56 -11.44 2.16
N ALA A 35 18.48 -10.96 1.32
CA ALA A 35 18.72 -9.55 0.97
C ALA A 35 18.61 -9.32 -0.55
N ASN A 36 18.87 -8.08 -1.02
CA ASN A 36 18.72 -7.66 -2.42
C ASN A 36 17.31 -7.91 -2.97
N GLY A 37 16.30 -7.72 -2.11
CA GLY A 37 14.89 -8.02 -2.36
C GLY A 37 14.04 -6.81 -2.76
N LEU A 38 14.67 -5.66 -3.05
CA LEU A 38 13.96 -4.41 -3.35
C LEU A 38 13.20 -4.48 -4.68
N CYS A 39 11.93 -4.08 -4.64
CA CYS A 39 11.05 -3.90 -5.79
C CYS A 39 10.41 -2.51 -5.70
N PHE A 40 10.05 -1.95 -6.86
CA PHE A 40 9.38 -0.66 -6.95
C PHE A 40 8.08 -0.74 -7.73
N SER A 41 7.14 0.20 -7.54
CA SER A 41 6.01 0.32 -8.47
C SER A 41 6.49 0.72 -9.86
N GLN A 42 5.85 0.18 -10.91
CA GLN A 42 6.18 0.50 -12.30
C GLN A 42 6.00 1.99 -12.63
N GLU A 43 5.00 2.63 -12.02
CA GLU A 43 4.69 4.04 -12.21
C GLU A 43 4.64 4.73 -10.84
N PRO A 44 4.85 6.04 -10.77
CA PRO A 44 4.62 6.80 -9.54
C PRO A 44 3.14 6.71 -9.15
N LEU A 45 2.87 6.66 -7.86
CA LEU A 45 1.53 6.62 -7.31
C LEU A 45 0.89 8.01 -7.36
N ALA A 46 -0.34 8.08 -7.87
CA ALA A 46 -1.15 9.27 -7.73
C ALA A 46 -1.55 9.48 -6.25
N PRO A 47 -1.82 10.72 -5.80
CA PRO A 47 -2.39 10.96 -4.48
C PRO A 47 -3.66 10.14 -4.24
N GLY A 48 -3.74 9.46 -3.10
CA GLY A 48 -4.83 8.53 -2.77
C GLY A 48 -4.80 7.18 -3.51
N GLN A 49 -3.89 6.98 -4.47
CA GLN A 49 -3.67 5.67 -5.08
C GLN A 49 -3.03 4.73 -4.07
N ILE A 50 -3.41 3.47 -4.19
CA ILE A 50 -2.94 2.41 -3.33
C ILE A 50 -2.16 1.39 -4.17
N PHE A 51 -1.01 1.00 -3.64
CA PHE A 51 -0.25 -0.13 -4.15
C PHE A 51 -0.49 -1.33 -3.22
N LEU A 52 -1.38 -2.23 -3.64
CA LEU A 52 -1.80 -3.40 -2.87
C LEU A 52 -0.89 -4.60 -3.18
N VAL A 53 -0.33 -5.22 -2.15
CA VAL A 53 0.44 -6.46 -2.28
C VAL A 53 -0.01 -7.53 -1.30
N GLU A 54 0.00 -8.78 -1.75
CA GLU A 54 -0.17 -9.97 -0.90
C GLU A 54 1.14 -10.76 -0.81
N ILE A 55 1.38 -11.42 0.32
CA ILE A 55 2.48 -12.40 0.44
C ILE A 55 1.96 -13.75 -0.05
N GLU A 56 2.56 -14.28 -1.12
CA GLU A 56 2.17 -15.59 -1.67
C GLU A 56 2.97 -16.73 -1.06
N GLU A 57 4.26 -16.52 -0.79
CA GLU A 57 5.14 -17.56 -0.26
C GLU A 57 6.03 -17.03 0.86
N LYS A 58 6.32 -17.91 1.83
CA LYS A 58 7.29 -17.67 2.89
C LYS A 58 8.38 -18.73 2.88
N GLU A 59 9.60 -18.31 3.21
CA GLU A 59 10.76 -19.17 3.33
C GLU A 59 11.11 -19.36 4.82
N LEU A 60 11.19 -20.63 5.25
CA LEU A 60 11.56 -20.98 6.63
C LEU A 60 13.06 -20.76 6.87
N GLY A 61 13.45 -20.62 8.14
CA GLY A 61 14.85 -20.44 8.54
C GLY A 61 15.33 -18.98 8.60
N TRP A 62 14.50 -18.03 8.17
CA TRP A 62 14.79 -16.59 8.25
C TRP A 62 13.96 -15.87 9.32
N CYS A 63 14.58 -14.90 9.98
CA CYS A 63 13.91 -14.03 10.96
C CYS A 63 13.67 -12.64 10.35
N GLY A 64 12.43 -12.17 10.43
CA GLY A 64 12.01 -10.89 9.84
C GLY A 64 10.92 -11.10 8.79
N HIS A 65 10.26 -10.00 8.40
CA HIS A 65 9.17 -10.02 7.43
C HIS A 65 9.35 -8.90 6.41
N LEU A 66 8.39 -8.83 5.48
CA LEU A 66 8.24 -7.80 4.46
C LEU A 66 8.42 -6.38 5.01
N ARG A 67 9.09 -5.53 4.25
CA ARG A 67 9.15 -4.09 4.52
C ARG A 67 8.55 -3.35 3.33
N VAL A 68 7.83 -2.28 3.61
CA VAL A 68 7.11 -1.52 2.58
C VAL A 68 7.26 -0.03 2.82
N GLY A 69 7.13 0.76 1.77
CA GLY A 69 7.37 2.19 1.87
C GLY A 69 7.09 2.97 0.61
N LEU A 70 7.57 4.20 0.61
CA LEU A 70 7.57 5.11 -0.52
C LEU A 70 8.97 5.68 -0.74
N THR A 71 9.30 5.99 -1.99
CA THR A 71 10.52 6.72 -2.35
C THR A 71 10.23 7.79 -3.40
N ALA A 72 10.91 8.94 -3.31
CA ALA A 72 10.87 9.97 -4.34
C ALA A 72 12.01 9.81 -5.37
N HIS A 73 12.80 8.75 -5.29
CA HIS A 73 13.77 8.37 -6.31
C HIS A 73 13.05 7.63 -7.44
N ASP A 74 13.29 8.04 -8.67
CA ASP A 74 12.83 7.29 -9.85
C ASP A 74 13.63 5.98 -9.96
N PRO A 75 12.99 4.80 -9.93
CA PRO A 75 13.69 3.52 -10.07
C PRO A 75 14.57 3.45 -11.31
N GLN A 76 14.20 4.12 -12.41
CA GLN A 76 14.98 4.16 -13.64
C GLN A 76 16.32 4.90 -13.48
N SER A 77 16.42 5.80 -12.51
CA SER A 77 17.62 6.61 -12.24
C SER A 77 18.63 5.92 -11.32
N LEU A 78 18.27 4.78 -10.73
CA LEU A 78 19.17 4.01 -9.87
C LEU A 78 20.22 3.28 -10.73
N GLU A 79 21.49 3.68 -10.60
CA GLU A 79 22.59 2.94 -11.24
C GLU A 79 22.72 1.52 -10.67
N VAL A 80 22.56 1.41 -9.34
CA VAL A 80 22.57 0.15 -8.60
C VAL A 80 21.45 0.19 -7.57
N VAL A 81 20.62 -0.86 -7.55
CA VAL A 81 19.60 -1.01 -6.52
C VAL A 81 20.29 -1.40 -5.20
N PRO A 82 20.06 -0.70 -4.08
CA PRO A 82 20.68 -1.01 -2.80
C PRO A 82 20.37 -2.42 -2.31
N GLU A 83 21.22 -2.94 -1.42
CA GLU A 83 21.05 -4.28 -0.87
C GLU A 83 19.84 -4.37 0.07
N TYR A 84 19.63 -3.33 0.90
CA TYR A 84 18.54 -3.25 1.86
C TYR A 84 17.70 -1.98 1.71
N SER A 85 16.39 -2.08 1.94
CA SER A 85 15.55 -0.89 2.14
C SER A 85 15.97 -0.09 3.37
N LEU A 86 16.38 -0.80 4.42
CA LEU A 86 16.88 -0.25 5.68
C LEU A 86 18.25 -0.89 6.02
N PRO A 87 19.32 -0.09 6.21
CA PRO A 87 19.34 1.37 6.19
C PRO A 87 19.59 1.97 4.80
N ASP A 88 20.07 1.20 3.82
CA ASP A 88 20.74 1.75 2.63
C ASP A 88 19.88 2.68 1.78
N LEU A 89 18.70 2.23 1.34
CA LEU A 89 17.81 3.05 0.52
C LEU A 89 17.31 4.28 1.29
N VAL A 90 17.01 4.15 2.59
CA VAL A 90 16.63 5.29 3.44
C VAL A 90 17.77 6.29 3.61
N ASN A 91 19.01 5.82 3.72
CA ASN A 91 20.20 6.68 3.84
C ASN A 91 20.51 7.47 2.56
N MET A 92 19.97 7.06 1.40
CA MET A 92 20.00 7.88 0.18
C MET A 92 19.08 9.12 0.27
N GLY A 93 18.27 9.23 1.31
CA GLY A 93 17.29 10.31 1.49
C GLY A 93 16.01 10.07 0.71
N ASP A 94 15.00 10.93 0.94
CA ASP A 94 13.72 10.94 0.24
C ASP A 94 13.03 9.56 0.12
N THR A 95 13.22 8.71 1.14
CA THR A 95 12.66 7.36 1.21
C THR A 95 12.15 7.09 2.61
N TRP A 96 10.96 6.50 2.71
CA TRP A 96 10.27 6.20 3.95
C TRP A 96 9.83 4.74 3.95
N VAL A 97 10.41 3.92 4.82
CA VAL A 97 10.17 2.46 4.86
C VAL A 97 9.70 2.06 6.25
N PHE A 98 8.70 1.19 6.29
CA PHE A 98 8.14 0.57 7.47
C PHE A 98 8.39 -0.93 7.44
N ALA A 99 8.99 -1.45 8.50
CA ALA A 99 9.23 -2.88 8.65
C ALA A 99 8.03 -3.55 9.31
N ILE A 100 7.45 -4.54 8.64
CA ILE A 100 6.36 -5.30 9.25
C ILE A 100 6.93 -6.28 10.26
N THR A 101 6.33 -6.27 11.45
CA THR A 101 6.72 -7.17 12.54
C THR A 101 5.69 -8.26 12.74
N ARG A 102 6.07 -9.33 13.45
CA ARG A 102 5.19 -10.47 13.76
C ARG A 102 3.88 -10.06 14.45
N ASN A 103 3.88 -8.96 15.21
CA ASN A 103 2.70 -8.49 15.94
C ASN A 103 1.60 -7.96 15.00
N HIS A 104 1.97 -7.44 13.83
CA HIS A 104 1.02 -6.98 12.81
C HIS A 104 0.33 -8.14 12.06
N ASN A 105 0.74 -9.38 12.35
CA ASN A 105 0.27 -10.60 11.68
C ASN A 105 -0.82 -11.34 12.48
N ARG A 106 -1.25 -10.80 13.63
CA ARG A 106 -2.30 -11.40 14.46
C ARG A 106 -3.66 -11.11 13.81
N VAL A 107 -4.13 -12.03 12.97
CA VAL A 107 -5.56 -12.10 12.64
C VAL A 107 -6.28 -12.51 13.92
N VAL A 108 -7.01 -11.59 14.54
CA VAL A 108 -7.89 -11.93 15.67
C VAL A 108 -9.10 -12.63 15.08
N VAL A 109 -9.11 -13.95 15.14
CA VAL A 109 -10.35 -14.72 14.92
C VAL A 109 -11.15 -14.59 16.21
N GLU A 110 -12.26 -13.84 16.17
CA GLU A 110 -13.22 -13.84 17.27
C GLU A 110 -13.79 -15.25 17.42
N GLY A 111 -13.40 -15.92 18.51
CA GLY A 111 -13.99 -17.17 18.97
C GLY A 111 -13.51 -18.42 18.23
N GLU A 112 -12.32 -18.92 18.55
CA GLU A 112 -12.07 -20.36 18.75
C GLU A 112 -10.63 -20.60 19.24
N GLU A 113 -10.48 -20.97 20.52
CA GLU A 113 -9.32 -21.72 20.99
C GLU A 113 -9.41 -23.14 20.39
N VAL A 114 -8.82 -23.36 19.22
CA VAL A 114 -8.64 -24.72 18.69
C VAL A 114 -7.20 -24.93 18.26
N GLN A 115 -6.62 -25.99 18.85
CA GLN A 115 -5.26 -26.46 18.71
C GLN A 115 -4.72 -26.40 17.27
N ALA A 116 -3.52 -25.83 17.17
CA ALA A 116 -2.70 -25.77 15.98
C ALA A 116 -2.53 -27.14 15.31
N ARG A 117 -3.37 -27.42 14.32
CA ARG A 117 -3.06 -28.31 13.20
C ARG A 117 -3.38 -27.55 11.93
N GLY A 118 -2.34 -27.32 11.13
CA GLY A 118 -2.33 -26.35 10.05
C GLY A 118 -3.52 -26.46 9.09
N ARG A 119 -4.09 -25.30 8.76
CA ARG A 119 -4.83 -25.12 7.51
C ARG A 119 -3.89 -24.47 6.48
N PRO A 120 -3.81 -25.00 5.24
CA PRO A 120 -2.89 -24.48 4.22
C PRO A 120 -3.36 -23.21 3.47
N TRP A 121 -4.48 -22.60 3.84
CA TRP A 121 -5.14 -21.58 3.02
C TRP A 121 -5.70 -20.46 3.91
N GLU A 122 -4.82 -19.63 4.46
CA GLU A 122 -5.18 -18.32 5.01
C GLU A 122 -4.19 -17.32 4.38
N PRO A 123 -4.64 -16.23 3.73
CA PRO A 123 -3.71 -15.25 3.17
C PRO A 123 -2.88 -14.66 4.31
N PHE A 124 -1.62 -15.02 4.31
CA PHE A 124 -0.67 -14.65 5.34
C PHE A 124 -0.24 -13.20 5.14
N LEU A 125 -0.85 -12.24 5.83
CA LEU A 125 -0.48 -10.82 5.78
C LEU A 125 -0.75 -10.19 4.40
N LEU A 126 -1.92 -9.59 4.28
CA LEU A 126 -2.26 -8.70 3.18
C LEU A 126 -1.78 -7.30 3.57
N ILE A 127 -0.72 -6.78 2.96
CA ILE A 127 -0.40 -5.35 3.11
C ILE A 127 -1.30 -4.65 2.14
N GLU A 128 -2.51 -4.35 2.63
CA GLU A 128 -3.56 -3.94 1.74
C GLU A 128 -3.20 -2.66 1.00
N ARG A 129 -2.51 -1.73 1.67
CA ARG A 129 -2.42 -0.37 1.14
C ARG A 129 -1.16 0.35 1.61
N VAL A 130 -0.30 0.75 0.68
CA VAL A 130 0.54 1.94 0.86
C VAL A 130 -0.18 3.09 0.16
N ARG A 131 -0.57 4.14 0.89
CA ARG A 131 -1.25 5.31 0.33
C ARG A 131 -0.58 6.62 0.73
N ILE A 132 -0.56 7.55 -0.21
CA ILE A 132 -0.43 8.98 0.06
C ILE A 132 -1.85 9.49 0.33
N PRO A 133 -2.11 10.26 1.39
CA PRO A 133 -3.37 10.96 1.60
C PRO A 133 -3.83 11.64 0.32
N ARG A 134 -5.14 11.56 0.10
CA ARG A 134 -5.76 12.18 -1.07
C ARG A 134 -5.64 13.69 -1.05
N ASP A 135 -5.58 14.26 0.16
CA ASP A 135 -5.52 15.69 0.41
C ASP A 135 -4.13 16.06 0.92
N THR A 136 -3.43 16.87 0.13
CA THR A 136 -2.19 17.54 0.53
C THR A 136 -2.44 18.38 1.78
N LEU A 137 -1.56 18.30 2.77
CA LEU A 137 -1.60 19.15 3.95
C LEU A 137 -1.34 20.62 3.54
N PRO A 138 -1.78 21.61 4.35
CA PRO A 138 -1.64 23.03 4.01
C PRO A 138 -0.20 23.49 3.75
N ASP A 139 0.78 22.76 4.27
CA ASP A 139 2.22 22.99 4.08
C ASP A 139 2.78 22.34 2.80
N GLY A 140 1.95 21.72 1.97
CA GLY A 140 2.36 21.05 0.75
C GLY A 140 2.88 19.62 0.96
N THR A 141 2.74 19.07 2.17
CA THR A 141 3.21 17.72 2.49
C THR A 141 2.08 16.69 2.53
N ALA A 142 2.45 15.42 2.65
CA ALA A 142 1.52 14.31 2.81
C ALA A 142 2.06 13.32 3.84
N ASP A 143 1.15 12.53 4.41
CA ASP A 143 1.51 11.40 5.26
C ASP A 143 1.68 10.13 4.41
N MET A 144 2.28 9.08 4.96
CA MET A 144 2.26 7.75 4.35
C MET A 144 1.46 6.86 5.28
N HIS A 145 0.43 6.21 4.77
CA HIS A 145 -0.36 5.25 5.54
C HIS A 145 -0.12 3.84 5.01
N ILE A 146 0.03 2.91 5.95
CA ILE A 146 0.13 1.49 5.67
C ILE A 146 -1.10 0.82 6.25
N VAL A 147 -1.75 0.00 5.44
CA VAL A 147 -2.90 -0.79 5.83
C VAL A 147 -2.50 -2.25 5.79
N ILE A 148 -2.76 -2.97 6.87
CA ILE A 148 -2.43 -4.39 7.01
C ILE A 148 -3.73 -5.13 7.34
N ASN A 149 -4.09 -6.13 6.53
CA ASN A 149 -5.32 -6.91 6.65
C ASN A 149 -6.58 -6.04 6.78
N GLY A 150 -6.64 -4.94 6.03
CA GLY A 150 -7.75 -3.99 6.04
C GLY A 150 -7.73 -2.95 7.16
N GLU A 151 -6.81 -3.05 8.12
CA GLU A 151 -6.66 -2.10 9.23
C GLU A 151 -5.61 -1.03 8.89
N ASP A 152 -5.99 0.25 9.00
CA ASP A 152 -5.06 1.37 8.82
C ASP A 152 -4.19 1.55 10.07
N MET A 153 -2.88 1.42 9.91
CA MET A 153 -1.90 1.56 10.98
C MET A 153 -1.65 3.03 11.35
N GLY A 154 -2.36 3.97 10.70
CA GLY A 154 -2.15 5.40 10.85
C GLY A 154 -0.96 5.90 10.03
N PRO A 155 -0.58 7.18 10.24
CA PRO A 155 0.54 7.79 9.53
C PRO A 155 1.86 7.14 9.95
N SER A 156 2.35 6.26 9.10
CA SER A 156 3.61 5.51 9.23
C SER A 156 4.83 6.37 8.92
N ALA A 157 4.65 7.42 8.11
CA ALA A 157 5.58 8.53 7.95
C ALA A 157 4.81 9.82 7.68
N ARG A 158 5.42 10.97 7.94
CA ARG A 158 4.81 12.30 7.78
C ARG A 158 5.75 13.24 7.04
N GLY A 159 5.20 14.28 6.45
CA GLY A 159 5.99 15.32 5.79
C GLY A 159 6.58 14.90 4.45
N LEU A 160 5.97 13.91 3.77
CA LEU A 160 6.38 13.50 2.44
C LEU A 160 6.09 14.62 1.43
N PRO A 161 6.92 14.80 0.39
CA PRO A 161 6.69 15.82 -0.62
C PRO A 161 5.51 15.44 -1.52
N ALA A 162 4.35 16.08 -1.34
CA ALA A 162 3.14 15.73 -2.08
C ALA A 162 3.18 16.15 -3.57
N THR A 163 4.12 17.01 -3.95
CA THR A 163 4.29 17.53 -5.31
C THR A 163 5.31 16.74 -6.14
N ARG A 164 6.06 15.82 -5.53
CA ARG A 164 7.04 14.98 -6.21
C ARG A 164 6.42 13.62 -6.55
N PRO A 165 6.83 12.98 -7.67
CA PRO A 165 6.48 11.59 -7.93
C PRO A 165 6.99 10.70 -6.79
N LEU A 166 6.13 9.82 -6.29
CA LEU A 166 6.48 8.85 -5.25
C LEU A 166 6.18 7.45 -5.77
N TYR A 167 7.15 6.54 -5.63
CA TYR A 167 7.03 5.15 -6.02
C TYR A 167 6.83 4.27 -4.79
N ALA A 168 6.04 3.20 -4.93
CA ALA A 168 5.97 2.17 -3.90
C ALA A 168 7.31 1.46 -3.78
N VAL A 169 7.74 1.16 -2.56
CA VAL A 169 8.93 0.36 -2.26
C VAL A 169 8.49 -0.90 -1.55
N ILE A 170 8.87 -2.06 -2.06
CA ILE A 170 8.60 -3.36 -1.44
C ILE A 170 9.93 -4.10 -1.29
N ASP A 171 10.32 -4.44 -0.06
CA ASP A 171 11.53 -5.23 0.21
C ASP A 171 11.14 -6.66 0.59
N VAL A 172 11.30 -7.58 -0.37
CA VAL A 172 11.03 -9.03 -0.20
C VAL A 172 12.12 -9.63 0.68
N PHE A 173 12.00 -9.37 1.98
CA PHE A 173 13.06 -9.55 2.97
C PHE A 173 12.81 -10.75 3.89
N ALA A 174 13.91 -11.39 4.30
CA ALA A 174 13.93 -12.47 5.28
C ALA A 174 12.92 -13.60 4.97
N SER A 175 11.91 -13.81 5.83
CA SER A 175 10.96 -14.92 5.67
C SER A 175 9.95 -14.72 4.53
N THR A 176 9.83 -13.53 3.95
CA THR A 176 8.98 -13.33 2.78
C THR A 176 9.72 -13.81 1.53
N LYS A 177 9.12 -14.76 0.79
CA LYS A 177 9.71 -15.36 -0.40
C LYS A 177 9.18 -14.76 -1.68
N SER A 178 7.86 -14.57 -1.77
CA SER A 178 7.23 -13.94 -2.92
C SER A 178 6.06 -13.06 -2.50
N VAL A 179 5.81 -12.04 -3.32
CA VAL A 179 4.69 -11.13 -3.19
C VAL A 179 4.02 -10.93 -4.54
N ARG A 180 2.71 -10.68 -4.54
CA ARG A 180 1.95 -10.32 -5.73
C ARG A 180 1.27 -8.98 -5.56
N VAL A 181 1.39 -8.11 -6.57
CA VAL A 181 0.56 -6.93 -6.72
C VAL A 181 -0.84 -7.38 -7.10
N ILE A 182 -1.82 -7.00 -6.29
CA ILE A 182 -3.22 -7.27 -6.60
C ILE A 182 -3.77 -6.05 -7.34
N PRO A 183 -4.26 -6.23 -8.58
CA PRO A 183 -4.96 -5.18 -9.29
C PRO A 183 -6.17 -4.75 -8.49
N VAL A 184 -6.17 -3.48 -8.13
CA VAL A 184 -7.22 -2.82 -7.39
C VAL A 184 -7.85 -1.84 -8.34
N ASP A 185 -9.10 -2.10 -8.70
CA ASP A 185 -9.91 -1.19 -9.50
C ASP A 185 -10.23 0.06 -8.67
N TYR A 186 -9.24 0.94 -8.49
CA TYR A 186 -9.46 2.31 -8.05
C TYR A 186 -10.07 3.10 -9.20
N GLY A 187 -11.34 2.81 -9.45
CA GLY A 187 -12.18 3.51 -10.40
C GLY A 187 -13.57 3.82 -9.86
N PHE A 188 -13.95 3.25 -8.72
CA PHE A 188 -15.18 3.59 -8.05
C PHE A 188 -14.86 4.07 -6.64
N PRO A 189 -15.23 5.33 -6.30
CA PRO A 189 -15.35 5.72 -4.90
C PRO A 189 -16.24 4.70 -4.20
N SER A 190 -16.03 4.45 -2.90
CA SER A 190 -16.92 3.54 -2.18
C SER A 190 -18.37 3.96 -2.39
N LEU A 191 -19.33 3.04 -2.27
CA LEU A 191 -20.74 3.42 -2.35
C LEU A 191 -21.04 4.60 -1.41
N GLN A 192 -20.42 4.65 -0.23
CA GLN A 192 -20.53 5.80 0.68
C GLN A 192 -20.00 7.10 0.04
N THR A 193 -18.80 7.09 -0.55
CA THR A 193 -18.23 8.27 -1.22
C THR A 193 -19.05 8.69 -2.44
N LEU A 194 -19.55 7.74 -3.24
CA LEU A 194 -20.43 8.03 -4.38
C LEU A 194 -21.76 8.64 -3.92
N CYS A 195 -22.41 8.04 -2.93
CA CYS A 195 -23.64 8.59 -2.34
C CYS A 195 -23.41 10.00 -1.80
N ARG A 196 -22.29 10.25 -1.10
CA ARG A 196 -21.94 11.59 -0.59
C ARG A 196 -21.79 12.61 -1.72
N LEU A 197 -21.04 12.29 -2.77
CA LEU A 197 -20.85 13.18 -3.91
C LEU A 197 -22.17 13.52 -4.60
N VAL A 198 -23.06 12.53 -4.74
CA VAL A 198 -24.41 12.75 -5.30
C VAL A 198 -25.23 13.66 -4.40
N ILE A 199 -25.25 13.42 -3.08
CA ILE A 199 -25.97 14.22 -2.10
C ILE A 199 -25.45 15.67 -2.12
N GLN A 200 -24.14 15.86 -2.02
CA GLN A 200 -23.51 17.19 -2.00
C GLN A 200 -23.74 17.96 -3.31
N LYS A 201 -23.81 17.29 -4.46
CA LYS A 201 -24.13 17.94 -5.75
C LYS A 201 -25.54 18.54 -5.80
N HIS A 202 -26.49 17.98 -5.05
CA HIS A 202 -27.89 18.41 -5.05
C HIS A 202 -28.25 19.30 -3.86
N ILE A 203 -27.27 19.65 -3.02
CA ILE A 203 -27.48 20.46 -1.82
C ILE A 203 -26.82 21.81 -2.00
N VAL A 204 -27.64 22.85 -1.90
CA VAL A 204 -27.24 24.24 -2.16
C VAL A 204 -26.31 24.80 -1.08
N HIS A 205 -26.38 24.27 0.15
CA HIS A 205 -25.55 24.72 1.28
C HIS A 205 -25.31 23.60 2.30
N ARG A 206 -24.13 23.54 2.93
CA ARG A 206 -23.74 22.47 3.88
C ARG A 206 -24.73 22.28 5.05
N LEU A 207 -25.36 23.36 5.49
CA LEU A 207 -26.41 23.37 6.52
C LEU A 207 -27.71 22.67 6.10
N ALA A 208 -27.98 22.57 4.79
CA ALA A 208 -29.15 21.85 4.30
C ALA A 208 -28.99 20.32 4.38
N ILE A 209 -27.81 19.81 4.73
CA ILE A 209 -27.60 18.38 5.05
C ILE A 209 -28.36 17.99 6.33
N ASP A 210 -28.45 18.90 7.30
CA ASP A 210 -29.17 18.65 8.56
C ASP A 210 -30.66 18.42 8.34
N GLY A 211 -31.22 19.02 7.29
CA GLY A 211 -32.62 18.90 6.90
C GLY A 211 -32.96 17.63 6.10
N LEU A 212 -31.97 16.80 5.73
CA LEU A 212 -32.24 15.54 5.04
C LEU A 212 -32.80 14.50 6.02
N ASP A 213 -33.65 13.61 5.52
CA ASP A 213 -34.13 12.46 6.29
C ASP A 213 -33.09 11.31 6.24
N LEU A 214 -31.88 11.60 6.75
CA LEU A 214 -30.77 10.66 6.84
C LEU A 214 -30.40 10.38 8.30
N PRO A 215 -29.92 9.16 8.63
CA PRO A 215 -29.34 8.84 9.94
C PRO A 215 -28.22 9.82 10.35
N PRO A 216 -28.06 10.12 11.67
CA PRO A 216 -27.07 11.09 12.16
C PRO A 216 -25.63 10.79 11.73
N LEU A 217 -25.24 9.52 11.69
CA LEU A 217 -23.92 9.07 11.21
C LEU A 217 -23.68 9.46 9.74
N LEU A 218 -24.70 9.34 8.89
CA LEU A 218 -24.60 9.69 7.48
C LEU A 218 -24.61 11.20 7.26
N LYS A 219 -25.34 11.97 8.09
CA LYS A 219 -25.27 13.44 8.08
C LYS A 219 -23.87 13.92 8.43
N SER A 220 -23.31 13.40 9.52
CA SER A 220 -21.94 13.71 9.95
C SER A 220 -20.92 13.35 8.86
N TYR A 221 -21.03 12.17 8.26
CA TYR A 221 -20.18 11.75 7.14
C TYR A 221 -20.28 12.68 5.92
N CYS A 222 -21.49 13.15 5.58
CA CYS A 222 -21.67 14.10 4.47
C CYS A 222 -21.15 15.51 4.80
N GLN A 223 -21.04 15.86 6.09
CA GLN A 223 -20.59 17.15 6.56
C GLN A 223 -19.10 17.21 6.80
N HIS A 224 -18.43 16.19 7.33
CA HIS A 224 -17.11 16.33 7.95
C HIS A 224 -15.97 15.51 7.33
N GLU A 225 -16.25 14.67 6.33
CA GLU A 225 -15.25 13.85 5.60
C GLU A 225 -15.34 14.04 4.08
#